data_AF-A0A955RU21-F1
#
_entry.id   AF-A0A955RU21-F1
#
_cell.length_a   1.000
_cell.length_b   1.000
_cell.length_c   1.000
_cell.angle_alpha   90.00
_cell.angle_beta   90.00
_cell.angle_gamma   90.00
#
_symmetry.space_group_name_H-M   'P 1'
#
loop_
_entity.id
_entity.type
_entity.pdbx_description
1 polymer ?
#
loop_
_entity_poly.entity_id
_entity_poly.type
_entity_poly.pdbx_seq_one_letter_code
_entity_poly.pdbx_strand_id
1 'polypeptide(L)'
;MLTYTADWWQIELPEGWMSECDDACHSFYYPGGAGALQINAYRKDTPISDFDLFDLIDLEEEAREHLAPAMLGGFSGHQLLYSEDGIFWHKWWVYHENLLLHVTYTCPEDEKHVESLTVRDLLDTLKPASAG
;
A
#
# COMPACT_ATOMS: atom_id res chain seq x y z
N MET A 1 5.56 14.32 -12.30
CA MET A 1 5.26 12.96 -11.81
C MET A 1 5.79 11.97 -12.83
N LEU A 2 6.37 10.86 -12.36
CA LEU A 2 6.88 9.77 -13.18
C LEU A 2 5.99 8.53 -12.95
N THR A 3 5.54 7.86 -14.01
CA THR A 3 4.82 6.59 -13.86
C THR A 3 5.80 5.47 -13.54
N TYR A 4 5.61 4.79 -12.42
CA TYR A 4 6.26 3.53 -12.08
C TYR A 4 5.31 2.38 -12.41
N THR A 5 5.80 1.39 -13.16
CA THR A 5 5.01 0.23 -13.59
C THR A 5 5.64 -1.04 -13.03
N ALA A 6 4.87 -1.76 -12.22
CA ALA A 6 5.14 -3.12 -11.81
C ALA A 6 4.39 -4.10 -12.73
N ASP A 7 4.47 -5.40 -12.45
CA ASP A 7 3.91 -6.44 -13.31
C ASP A 7 2.38 -6.35 -13.51
N TRP A 8 1.63 -5.92 -12.49
CA TRP A 8 0.15 -5.93 -12.51
C TRP A 8 -0.50 -4.63 -12.06
N TRP A 9 0.31 -3.64 -11.71
CA TRP A 9 -0.16 -2.35 -11.20
C TRP A 9 0.84 -1.26 -11.56
N GLN A 10 0.38 -0.02 -11.49
CA GLN A 10 1.21 1.15 -11.72
C GLN A 10 0.78 2.29 -10.80
N ILE A 11 1.72 3.20 -10.56
CA ILE A 11 1.56 4.33 -9.66
C ILE A 11 2.32 5.53 -10.19
N GLU A 12 1.90 6.74 -9.85
CA GLU A 12 2.62 7.97 -10.19
C GLU A 12 3.46 8.43 -9.00
N LEU A 13 4.77 8.52 -9.23
CA LEU A 13 5.72 8.99 -8.24
C LEU A 13 5.82 10.53 -8.29
N PRO A 14 5.70 11.21 -7.14
CA PRO A 14 6.02 12.61 -7.02
C PRO A 14 7.47 12.90 -7.42
N GLU A 15 7.76 14.17 -7.74
CA GLU A 15 9.12 14.57 -8.07
C GLU A 15 10.08 14.35 -6.88
N GLY A 16 11.27 13.82 -7.16
CA GLY A 16 12.29 13.55 -6.15
C GLY A 16 12.11 12.25 -5.37
N TRP A 17 10.96 11.57 -5.48
CA TRP A 17 10.79 10.25 -4.88
C TRP A 17 11.61 9.20 -5.65
N MET A 18 12.21 8.30 -4.89
CA MET A 18 12.96 7.15 -5.39
C MET A 18 12.14 5.87 -5.26
N SER A 19 12.49 4.88 -6.07
CA SER A 19 11.88 3.55 -6.05
C SER A 19 12.96 2.48 -6.01
N GLU A 20 12.76 1.46 -5.19
CA GLU A 20 13.58 0.26 -5.12
C GLU A 20 12.68 -0.98 -5.21
N CYS A 21 13.21 -2.07 -5.76
CA CYS A 21 12.50 -3.34 -5.83
C CYS A 21 13.45 -4.46 -5.39
N ASP A 22 13.06 -5.19 -4.34
CA ASP A 22 13.79 -6.34 -3.82
C ASP A 22 12.81 -7.48 -3.52
N ASP A 23 13.05 -8.67 -4.06
CA ASP A 23 12.19 -9.86 -3.90
C ASP A 23 10.67 -9.59 -4.04
N ALA A 24 10.29 -8.82 -5.06
CA ALA A 24 8.90 -8.38 -5.35
C ALA A 24 8.27 -7.40 -4.34
N CYS A 25 9.07 -6.87 -3.41
CA CYS A 25 8.71 -5.74 -2.57
C CYS A 25 9.13 -4.44 -3.23
N HIS A 26 8.14 -3.63 -3.64
CA HIS A 26 8.37 -2.34 -4.26
C HIS A 26 8.34 -1.24 -3.20
N SER A 27 9.48 -0.61 -2.94
CA SER A 27 9.64 0.46 -1.94
C SER A 27 9.74 1.83 -2.60
N PHE A 28 9.09 2.83 -2.04
CA PHE A 28 9.05 4.22 -2.51
C PHE A 28 9.31 5.17 -1.35
N TYR A 29 10.23 6.10 -1.52
CA TYR A 29 10.60 7.04 -0.46
C TYR A 29 11.18 8.33 -1.04
N TYR A 30 11.10 9.42 -0.29
CA TYR A 30 11.84 10.64 -0.59
C TYR A 30 13.23 10.58 0.08
N PRO A 31 14.34 10.92 -0.61
CA PRO A 31 15.65 10.96 0.02
C PRO A 31 15.72 11.98 1.17
N GLY A 32 15.92 11.50 2.40
CA GLY A 32 15.84 12.32 3.60
C GLY A 32 14.41 12.65 4.05
N GLY A 33 13.43 11.93 3.51
CA GLY A 33 12.03 11.95 3.94
C GLY A 33 11.80 11.22 5.26
N ALA A 34 10.56 11.31 5.75
CA ALA A 34 10.15 10.77 7.04
C ALA A 34 9.99 9.25 7.02
N GLY A 35 9.55 8.69 5.90
CA GLY A 35 9.17 7.29 5.82
C GLY A 35 9.42 6.62 4.50
N ALA A 36 8.89 5.40 4.40
CA ALA A 36 8.89 4.60 3.19
C ALA A 36 7.53 3.95 3.00
N LEU A 37 7.07 3.95 1.75
CA LEU A 37 5.90 3.22 1.30
C LEU A 37 6.34 1.94 0.60
N GLN A 38 5.76 0.81 0.97
CA GLN A 38 6.06 -0.50 0.40
C GLN A 38 4.79 -1.11 -0.18
N ILE A 39 4.90 -1.72 -1.35
CA ILE A 39 3.79 -2.39 -2.04
C ILE A 39 4.25 -3.81 -2.40
N ASN A 40 3.53 -4.79 -1.87
CA ASN A 40 3.64 -6.20 -2.23
C ASN A 40 2.36 -6.63 -2.97
N ALA A 41 2.51 -7.45 -4.01
CA ALA A 41 1.39 -7.91 -4.81
C ALA A 41 1.22 -9.43 -4.73
N TYR A 42 -0.03 -9.88 -4.60
CA TYR A 42 -0.43 -11.28 -4.61
C TYR A 42 -1.51 -11.49 -5.66
N ARG A 43 -1.44 -12.59 -6.40
CA ARG A 43 -2.41 -12.91 -7.45
C ARG A 43 -3.02 -14.28 -7.24
N LYS A 44 -4.32 -14.39 -7.51
CA LYS A 44 -5.06 -15.66 -7.53
C LYS A 44 -5.59 -15.96 -8.93
N ASP A 45 -6.03 -17.20 -9.14
CA ASP A 45 -6.69 -17.62 -10.38
C ASP A 45 -8.17 -17.17 -10.43
N THR A 46 -8.74 -16.84 -9.27
CA THR A 46 -10.11 -16.33 -9.13
C THR A 46 -10.09 -14.90 -8.59
N PRO A 47 -11.17 -14.12 -8.80
CA PRO A 47 -11.33 -12.85 -8.12
C PRO A 47 -11.20 -13.00 -6.60
N ILE A 48 -10.60 -12.00 -5.96
CA ILE A 48 -10.46 -11.90 -4.51
C ILE A 48 -11.79 -11.41 -3.94
N SER A 49 -12.29 -12.14 -2.95
CA SER A 49 -13.40 -11.72 -2.09
C SER A 49 -12.88 -11.17 -0.76
N ASP A 50 -13.74 -10.52 -0.01
CA ASP A 50 -13.43 -10.11 1.37
C ASP A 50 -13.07 -11.31 2.25
N PHE A 51 -13.63 -12.50 1.98
CA PHE A 51 -13.27 -13.72 2.70
C PHE A 51 -11.83 -14.14 2.38
N ASP A 52 -11.43 -14.10 1.11
CA ASP A 52 -10.06 -14.39 0.69
C ASP A 52 -9.07 -13.40 1.32
N LEU A 53 -9.47 -12.14 1.51
CA LEU A 53 -8.64 -11.14 2.14
C LEU A 53 -8.22 -11.60 3.55
N PHE A 54 -9.15 -12.07 4.38
CA PHE A 54 -8.84 -12.50 5.74
C PHE A 54 -7.94 -13.74 5.82
N ASP A 55 -7.96 -14.59 4.79
CA ASP A 55 -7.05 -15.73 4.68
C ASP A 55 -5.67 -15.32 4.18
N LEU A 56 -5.58 -14.23 3.42
CA LEU A 56 -4.33 -13.72 2.82
C LEU A 56 -3.59 -12.74 3.73
N ILE A 57 -4.28 -12.08 4.67
CA ILE A 57 -3.69 -11.11 5.58
C ILE A 57 -3.26 -11.78 6.88
N ASP A 58 -1.97 -11.66 7.19
CA ASP A 58 -1.39 -12.08 8.47
C ASP A 58 -1.69 -11.03 9.54
N LEU A 59 -2.97 -10.97 9.93
CA LEU A 59 -3.47 -10.13 11.02
C LEU A 59 -4.11 -10.98 12.10
N GLU A 60 -3.77 -10.68 13.35
CA GLU A 60 -4.44 -11.19 14.55
C GLU A 60 -5.94 -10.84 14.52
N GLU A 61 -6.76 -11.67 15.17
CA GLU A 61 -8.21 -11.54 15.15
C GLU A 61 -8.67 -10.18 15.67
N GLU A 62 -8.03 -9.70 16.74
CA GLU A 62 -8.28 -8.40 17.36
C GLU A 62 -7.97 -7.23 16.42
N ALA A 63 -6.93 -7.35 15.58
CA ALA A 63 -6.58 -6.33 14.60
C ALA A 63 -7.62 -6.27 13.46
N ARG A 64 -8.27 -7.40 13.14
CA ARG A 64 -9.32 -7.45 12.09
C ARG A 64 -10.56 -6.65 12.48
N GLU A 65 -10.89 -6.58 13.77
CA GLU A 65 -12.02 -5.76 14.26
C GLU A 65 -11.82 -4.26 14.04
N HIS A 66 -10.57 -3.82 13.89
CA HIS A 66 -10.20 -2.41 13.72
C HIS A 66 -10.01 -2.01 12.26
N LEU A 67 -10.26 -2.92 11.31
CA LEU A 67 -10.15 -2.61 9.88
C LEU A 67 -11.22 -1.60 9.45
N ALA A 68 -10.76 -0.49 8.89
CA ALA A 68 -11.62 0.48 8.24
C ALA A 68 -11.64 0.25 6.71
N PRO A 69 -12.74 0.56 6.00
CA PRO A 69 -12.73 0.53 4.55
C PRO A 69 -11.73 1.56 3.97
N ALA A 70 -11.15 1.25 2.83
CA ALA A 70 -10.19 2.09 2.14
C ALA A 70 -10.31 1.98 0.61
N MET A 71 -9.91 3.05 -0.06
CA MET A 71 -9.80 3.14 -1.52
C MET A 71 -8.48 3.83 -1.86
N LEU A 72 -7.70 3.17 -2.73
CA LEU A 72 -6.41 3.63 -3.24
C LEU A 72 -6.49 3.61 -4.78
N GLY A 73 -6.80 4.76 -5.37
CA GLY A 73 -7.04 4.88 -6.81
C GLY A 73 -8.05 3.84 -7.32
N GLY A 74 -7.61 2.93 -8.19
CA GLY A 74 -8.41 1.87 -8.80
C GLY A 74 -8.67 0.63 -7.93
N PHE A 75 -8.19 0.62 -6.68
CA PHE A 75 -8.32 -0.51 -5.75
C PHE A 75 -9.21 -0.16 -4.55
N SER A 76 -9.92 -1.15 -4.03
CA SER A 76 -10.73 -1.05 -2.82
C SER A 76 -10.42 -2.17 -1.83
N GLY A 77 -10.61 -1.93 -0.55
CA GLY A 77 -10.43 -2.94 0.48
C GLY A 77 -10.42 -2.30 1.87
N HIS A 78 -9.43 -2.66 2.69
CA HIS A 78 -9.37 -2.26 4.09
C HIS A 78 -8.03 -1.62 4.45
N GLN A 79 -8.02 -0.89 5.56
CA GLN A 79 -6.84 -0.28 6.16
C GLN A 79 -6.82 -0.46 7.66
N LEU A 80 -5.61 -0.44 8.21
CA LEU A 80 -5.33 -0.39 9.63
C LEU A 80 -4.25 0.65 9.88
N LEU A 81 -4.43 1.49 10.89
CA LEU A 81 -3.43 2.45 11.33
C LEU A 81 -3.21 2.30 12.83
N TYR A 82 -1.95 2.34 13.25
CA TYR A 82 -1.55 2.26 14.65
C TYR A 82 -0.14 2.79 14.84
N SER A 83 0.22 3.08 16.09
CA SER A 83 1.60 3.37 16.48
C SER A 83 2.07 2.32 17.47
N GLU A 84 3.30 1.83 17.30
CA GLU A 84 3.92 0.87 18.22
C GLU A 84 5.43 1.15 18.28
N ASP A 85 6.00 1.14 19.48
CA ASP A 85 7.44 1.38 19.72
C ASP A 85 8.00 2.65 19.04
N GLY A 86 7.19 3.72 18.99
CA GLY A 86 7.57 5.00 18.39
C GLY A 86 7.54 5.01 16.85
N ILE A 87 7.02 3.95 16.22
CA ILE A 87 6.84 3.84 14.78
C ILE A 87 5.35 3.94 14.46
N PHE A 88 5.01 4.80 13.50
CA PHE A 88 3.68 4.85 12.92
C PHE A 88 3.58 3.86 11.76
N TRP A 89 2.51 3.08 11.77
CA TRP A 89 2.16 2.12 10.73
C TRP A 89 0.83 2.51 10.11
N HIS A 90 0.80 2.57 8.78
CA HIS A 90 -0.43 2.61 8.01
C HIS A 90 -0.38 1.47 6.99
N LYS A 91 -1.26 0.50 7.17
CA LYS A 91 -1.35 -0.69 6.32
C LYS A 91 -2.65 -0.66 5.53
N TRP A 92 -2.59 -1.11 4.30
CA TRP A 92 -3.75 -1.31 3.45
C TRP A 92 -3.68 -2.67 2.78
N TRP A 93 -4.84 -3.33 2.71
CA TRP A 93 -5.05 -4.52 1.93
C TRP A 93 -6.19 -4.23 0.95
N VAL A 94 -5.80 -3.91 -0.29
CA VAL A 94 -6.73 -3.48 -1.32
C VAL A 94 -6.61 -4.37 -2.54
N TYR A 95 -7.72 -4.62 -3.21
CA TYR A 95 -7.75 -5.57 -4.30
C TYR A 95 -8.55 -5.02 -5.49
N HIS A 96 -8.29 -5.62 -6.65
CA HIS A 96 -9.00 -5.39 -7.90
C HIS A 96 -9.01 -6.71 -8.68
N GLU A 97 -10.20 -7.24 -8.98
CA GLU A 97 -10.37 -8.57 -9.57
C GLU A 97 -9.56 -9.64 -8.81
N ASN A 98 -8.54 -10.23 -9.43
CA ASN A 98 -7.72 -11.29 -8.87
C ASN A 98 -6.35 -10.83 -8.33
N LEU A 99 -6.14 -9.51 -8.21
CA LEU A 99 -4.92 -8.89 -7.69
C LEU A 99 -5.16 -8.27 -6.31
N LEU A 100 -4.40 -8.70 -5.31
CA LEU A 100 -4.32 -8.11 -3.98
C LEU A 100 -3.02 -7.31 -3.87
N LEU A 101 -3.11 -6.10 -3.34
CA LEU A 101 -1.98 -5.30 -2.92
C LEU A 101 -1.98 -5.17 -1.40
N HIS A 102 -0.86 -5.56 -0.79
CA HIS A 102 -0.54 -5.20 0.58
C HIS A 102 0.39 -4.00 0.55
N VAL A 103 -0.15 -2.85 0.95
CA VAL A 103 0.57 -1.57 0.99
C VAL A 103 0.87 -1.24 2.45
N THR A 104 2.08 -0.81 2.75
CA THR A 104 2.48 -0.39 4.09
C THR A 104 3.26 0.92 3.99
N TYR A 105 2.85 1.93 4.75
CA TYR A 105 3.64 3.12 5.00
C TYR A 105 4.13 3.11 6.45
N THR A 106 5.42 3.39 6.63
CA THR A 106 6.05 3.46 7.94
C THR A 106 6.92 4.69 8.07
N CYS A 107 6.88 5.31 9.25
CA CYS A 107 7.74 6.43 9.62
C CYS A 107 7.82 6.53 11.16
N PRO A 108 8.72 7.36 11.71
CA PRO A 108 8.65 7.76 13.11
C PRO A 108 7.27 8.34 13.46
N GLU A 109 6.75 8.04 14.65
CA GLU A 109 5.42 8.45 15.07
C GLU A 109 5.25 9.97 15.13
N ASP A 110 6.29 10.69 15.54
CA ASP A 110 6.33 12.15 15.61
C ASP A 110 6.39 12.82 14.23
N GLU A 111 6.70 12.04 13.18
CA GLU A 111 6.75 12.51 11.80
C GLU A 111 5.56 12.04 10.93
N LYS A 112 4.57 11.36 11.50
CA LYS A 112 3.42 10.76 10.76
C LYS A 112 2.60 11.73 9.90
N HIS A 113 2.73 13.03 10.11
CA HIS A 113 2.04 14.06 9.35
C HIS A 113 2.90 14.76 8.31
N VAL A 114 4.22 14.51 8.28
CA VAL A 114 5.17 15.18 7.38
C VAL A 114 4.87 14.83 5.92
N GLU A 115 4.65 13.54 5.63
CA GLU A 115 4.46 13.04 4.27
C GLU A 115 3.04 12.50 4.02
N SER A 116 2.12 12.59 4.99
CA SER A 116 0.81 11.92 4.90
C SER A 116 -0.02 12.34 3.70
N LEU A 117 -0.01 13.63 3.33
CA LEU A 117 -0.70 14.13 2.14
C LEU A 117 -0.02 13.66 0.86
N THR A 118 1.31 13.71 0.80
CA THR A 118 2.08 13.25 -0.37
C THR A 118 1.88 11.75 -0.61
N VAL A 119 1.92 10.94 0.46
CA VAL A 119 1.65 9.50 0.40
C VAL A 119 0.22 9.26 -0.05
N ARG A 120 -0.75 10.02 0.46
CA ARG A 120 -2.14 9.91 0.03
C ARG A 120 -2.32 10.21 -1.45
N ASP A 121 -1.74 11.32 -1.93
CA ASP A 121 -1.81 11.73 -3.33
C ASP A 121 -1.18 10.68 -4.25
N LEU A 122 -0.02 10.15 -3.86
CA LEU A 122 0.66 9.06 -4.55
C LEU A 122 -0.25 7.81 -4.62
N LEU A 123 -0.87 7.40 -3.52
CA LEU A 123 -1.75 6.22 -3.47
C LEU A 123 -3.06 6.41 -4.25
N ASP A 124 -3.56 7.64 -4.36
CA ASP A 124 -4.74 7.96 -5.17
C ASP A 124 -4.50 7.79 -6.68
N THR A 125 -3.22 7.70 -7.11
CA THR A 125 -2.85 7.40 -8.51
C THR A 125 -2.71 5.91 -8.84
N LEU A 126 -2.77 5.05 -7.81
CA LEU A 126 -2.58 3.61 -7.95
C LEU A 126 -3.68 3.00 -8.83
N LYS A 127 -3.31 2.20 -9.83
CA LYS A 127 -4.27 1.56 -10.73
C LYS A 127 -3.77 0.21 -11.23
N PRO A 128 -4.68 -0.74 -11.55
CA PRO A 128 -4.31 -1.96 -12.23
C PRO A 128 -3.55 -1.64 -13.53
N ALA A 129 -2.50 -2.39 -13.81
CA ALA A 129 -1.88 -2.36 -15.13
C ALA A 129 -2.80 -3.12 -16.08
N SER A 130 -3.15 -2.51 -17.21
CA SER A 130 -3.86 -3.23 -18.26
C SER A 130 -2.99 -4.39 -18.73
N ALA A 131 -3.53 -5.60 -18.75
CA ALA A 131 -2.88 -6.71 -19.45
C ALA A 131 -2.69 -6.26 -20.92
N GLY A 132 -1.43 -6.24 -21.37
CA GLY A 132 -1.11 -6.06 -22.78
C GLY A 132 -1.60 -7.23 -23.62
#